data_AF-A0A829QH84-F1
#
_entry.id   AF-A0A829QH84-F1
#
_cell.length_a   1.000
_cell.length_b   1.000
_cell.length_c   1.000
_cell.angle_alpha   90.00
_cell.angle_beta   90.00
_cell.angle_gamma   90.00
#
_symmetry.space_group_name_H-M   'P 1'
#
loop_
_entity.id
_entity.type
_entity.pdbx_description
1 polymer ?
#
loop_
_entity_poly.entity_id
_entity_poly.type
_entity_poly.pdbx_seq_one_letter_code
_entity_poly.pdbx_strand_id
1 'polypeptide(L)'
;MTTAISTTATDLDVALGDPFCPANPHGATAILAADERAERALATYQLLADLGLQRMFVPIELGGDLVDIPSLVRVLAPVFGRDMGLGLGFGVTTLMAALNVWHSGDDRQRRRVADQVLTGAPLSVAYHELDHGNDMAANEVRAVATAGGYRLSGRKEVINNASRASAAVVFARTSDRPGRSHSLFLADLDNVRRLDRFRTTALRTAQLGGLDFHDHQVGVEDRIGAEGHGIEIALKSFQISRVVMAGAGLGPVDVALHLAASFARQRVVYGRRVDQIPHARTNLAIAQSLLLAVEAAVTTAAVGLHTSPQHAGAQAASVKYAAPLLLEYAMEHLAVVLGARFYLRTGPFALFGKHYRDLAPVGIGHAGSTSCLLALLPQVRHLLQPGTAAALPAPGAQLPRLDFSELVLRSGAPDPIVSWTPAATPLTAPGAGDLIEEQARTLERLRGAAERIPASALGVTAPPAAFDLAEQFTKRFVVAAALAVRESDRTEFADAWVRIAIAAVAAHRRGRAVVDPADVDVVVQRIDRHVAGSRSLLLDGHELPRSIPAL
;
A
#
# COMPACT_ATOMS: atom_id res chain seq x y z
N MET A 1 -9.94 -14.95 30.19
CA MET A 1 -9.23 -15.33 28.96
C MET A 1 -10.26 -15.57 27.88
N THR A 2 -10.70 -14.50 27.22
CA THR A 2 -11.50 -14.59 26.00
C THR A 2 -10.55 -15.04 24.91
N THR A 3 -10.76 -16.22 24.35
CA THR A 3 -10.05 -16.72 23.17
C THR A 3 -10.20 -15.69 22.05
N ALA A 4 -9.11 -15.01 21.70
CA ALA A 4 -9.08 -14.02 20.64
C ALA A 4 -9.39 -14.72 19.30
N ILE A 5 -10.58 -14.48 18.76
CA ILE A 5 -10.88 -14.81 17.37
C ILE A 5 -10.28 -13.67 16.55
N SER A 6 -9.06 -13.85 16.06
CA SER A 6 -8.43 -12.92 15.12
C SER A 6 -9.27 -12.90 13.83
N THR A 7 -9.84 -11.74 13.48
CA THR A 7 -10.66 -11.58 12.28
C THR A 7 -9.81 -11.87 11.05
N THR A 8 -10.20 -12.87 10.26
CA THR A 8 -9.52 -13.19 9.00
C THR A 8 -10.09 -12.38 7.83
N ALA A 9 -9.38 -12.38 6.69
CA ALA A 9 -9.89 -11.76 5.46
C ALA A 9 -11.21 -12.41 5.02
N THR A 10 -11.33 -13.73 5.12
CA THR A 10 -12.56 -14.47 4.84
C THR A 10 -13.71 -14.05 5.76
N ASP A 11 -13.45 -13.88 7.06
CA ASP A 11 -14.49 -13.43 8.00
C ASP A 11 -15.01 -12.03 7.64
N LEU A 12 -14.10 -11.13 7.23
CA LEU A 12 -14.48 -9.79 6.76
C LEU A 12 -15.25 -9.85 5.45
N ASP A 13 -14.83 -10.65 4.47
CA ASP A 13 -15.55 -10.77 3.20
C ASP A 13 -16.96 -11.34 3.41
N VAL A 14 -17.11 -12.34 4.27
CA VAL A 14 -18.42 -12.89 4.68
C VAL A 14 -19.27 -11.82 5.35
N ALA A 15 -18.72 -11.06 6.30
CA ALA A 15 -19.45 -10.01 7.01
C ALA A 15 -19.84 -8.83 6.10
N LEU A 16 -18.96 -8.47 5.16
CA LEU A 16 -19.22 -7.43 4.15
C LEU A 16 -20.22 -7.90 3.08
N GLY A 17 -20.48 -9.21 2.96
CA GLY A 17 -21.47 -9.81 2.06
C GLY A 17 -21.17 -9.57 0.58
N ASP A 18 -22.11 -9.84 -0.33
CA ASP A 18 -21.87 -9.64 -1.77
C ASP A 18 -21.82 -8.16 -2.18
N PRO A 19 -20.71 -7.64 -2.75
CA PRO A 19 -20.63 -6.24 -3.17
C PRO A 19 -21.64 -5.88 -4.25
N PHE A 20 -22.13 -6.86 -5.01
CA PHE A 20 -23.03 -6.61 -6.13
C PHE A 20 -24.49 -6.92 -5.82
N CYS A 21 -24.80 -7.38 -4.61
CA CYS A 21 -26.18 -7.52 -4.13
C CYS A 21 -26.76 -6.12 -3.82
N PRO A 22 -27.83 -5.66 -4.52
CA PRO A 22 -28.38 -4.33 -4.31
C PRO A 22 -28.95 -4.09 -2.90
N ALA A 23 -29.37 -5.17 -2.21
CA ALA A 23 -29.89 -5.11 -0.86
C ALA A 23 -28.80 -5.09 0.22
N ASN A 24 -27.53 -5.30 -0.14
CA ASN A 24 -26.43 -5.29 0.82
C ASN A 24 -26.13 -3.84 1.29
N PRO A 25 -26.29 -3.51 2.58
CA PRO A 25 -25.98 -2.18 3.11
C PRO A 25 -24.48 -1.83 3.07
N HIS A 26 -23.62 -2.82 2.84
CA HIS A 26 -22.17 -2.71 2.67
C HIS A 26 -21.74 -2.95 1.20
N GLY A 27 -22.71 -3.06 0.29
CA GLY A 27 -22.50 -3.29 -1.13
C GLY A 27 -22.20 -2.01 -1.93
N ALA A 28 -21.89 -2.20 -3.21
CA ALA A 28 -21.52 -1.15 -4.16
C ALA A 28 -22.54 -0.01 -4.19
N THR A 29 -23.84 -0.31 -4.15
CA THR A 29 -24.92 0.70 -4.15
C THR A 29 -24.78 1.68 -2.98
N ALA A 30 -24.61 1.17 -1.77
CA ALA A 30 -24.48 1.99 -0.57
C ALA A 30 -23.16 2.79 -0.57
N ILE A 31 -22.06 2.15 -0.97
CA ILE A 31 -20.74 2.79 -1.07
C ILE A 31 -20.74 3.92 -2.11
N LEU A 32 -21.29 3.69 -3.30
CA LEU A 32 -21.37 4.70 -4.35
C LEU A 32 -22.28 5.85 -3.93
N ALA A 33 -23.41 5.58 -3.26
CA ALA A 33 -24.27 6.63 -2.74
C ALA A 33 -23.55 7.50 -1.68
N ALA A 34 -22.73 6.89 -0.80
CA ALA A 34 -21.89 7.64 0.13
C ALA A 34 -20.81 8.45 -0.62
N ASP A 35 -20.17 7.88 -1.64
CA ASP A 35 -19.19 8.59 -2.48
C ASP A 35 -19.78 9.81 -3.20
N GLU A 36 -21.00 9.70 -3.75
CA GLU A 36 -21.71 10.82 -4.39
C GLU A 36 -21.93 11.97 -3.41
N ARG A 37 -22.40 11.66 -2.20
CA ARG A 37 -22.57 12.65 -1.12
C ARG A 37 -21.25 13.09 -0.47
N ALA A 38 -20.14 12.46 -0.86
CA ALA A 38 -18.84 12.58 -0.23
C ALA A 38 -18.88 12.24 1.28
N GLU A 39 -19.71 11.30 1.72
CA GLU A 39 -19.87 10.95 3.13
C GLU A 39 -19.14 9.65 3.48
N ARG A 40 -18.91 9.43 4.77
CA ARG A 40 -18.44 8.12 5.26
C ARG A 40 -19.57 7.10 5.11
N ALA A 41 -19.24 5.87 4.74
CA ALA A 41 -20.16 4.74 4.76
C ALA A 41 -20.40 4.27 6.20
N LEU A 42 -21.19 5.02 7.00
CA LEU A 42 -21.32 4.83 8.44
C LEU A 42 -21.74 3.41 8.86
N ALA A 43 -22.66 2.77 8.13
CA ALA A 43 -23.07 1.40 8.41
C ALA A 43 -21.88 0.42 8.32
N THR A 44 -21.00 0.60 7.33
CA THR A 44 -19.79 -0.22 7.19
C THR A 44 -18.75 0.14 8.24
N TYR A 45 -18.63 1.41 8.65
CA TYR A 45 -17.79 1.77 9.79
C TYR A 45 -18.24 1.06 11.08
N GLN A 46 -19.55 1.01 11.33
CA GLN A 46 -20.11 0.33 12.51
C GLN A 46 -19.82 -1.17 12.46
N LEU A 47 -20.08 -1.83 11.31
CA LEU A 47 -19.77 -3.25 11.13
C LEU A 47 -18.31 -3.57 11.46
N LEU A 48 -17.36 -2.79 10.92
CA LEU A 48 -15.93 -3.02 11.17
C LEU A 48 -15.55 -2.81 12.64
N ALA A 49 -16.19 -1.86 13.34
CA ALA A 49 -15.99 -1.62 14.76
C ALA A 49 -16.56 -2.77 15.62
N ASP A 50 -17.75 -3.27 15.27
CA ASP A 50 -18.42 -4.39 15.95
C ASP A 50 -17.63 -5.70 15.80
N LEU A 51 -16.99 -5.90 14.65
CA LEU A 51 -16.06 -7.02 14.41
C LEU A 51 -14.72 -6.85 15.13
N GLY A 52 -14.45 -5.69 15.73
CA GLY A 52 -13.21 -5.44 16.46
C GLY A 52 -12.00 -5.18 15.57
N LEU A 53 -12.18 -4.80 14.30
CA LEU A 53 -11.07 -4.62 13.35
C LEU A 53 -9.98 -3.63 13.86
N GLN A 54 -10.37 -2.63 14.66
CA GLN A 54 -9.46 -1.68 15.29
C GLN A 54 -8.38 -2.34 16.16
N ARG A 55 -8.65 -3.53 16.72
CA ARG A 55 -7.70 -4.27 17.54
C ARG A 55 -6.46 -4.69 16.77
N MET A 56 -6.56 -4.87 15.46
CA MET A 56 -5.44 -5.20 14.58
C MET A 56 -4.46 -4.04 14.35
N PHE A 57 -4.72 -2.85 14.89
CA PHE A 57 -3.78 -1.73 14.86
C PHE A 57 -2.98 -1.57 16.16
N VAL A 58 -3.24 -2.43 17.15
CA VAL A 58 -2.61 -2.43 18.47
C VAL A 58 -1.78 -3.71 18.66
N PRO A 59 -0.49 -3.61 19.03
CA PRO A 59 0.36 -4.76 19.33
C PRO A 59 -0.24 -5.68 20.41
N ILE A 60 0.04 -6.99 20.31
CA ILE A 60 -0.50 -8.00 21.23
C ILE A 60 -0.14 -7.73 22.70
N GLU A 61 1.06 -7.21 22.94
CA GLU A 61 1.56 -6.86 24.27
C GLU A 61 0.82 -5.67 24.91
N LEU A 62 0.06 -4.93 24.11
CA LEU A 62 -0.80 -3.83 24.54
C LEU A 62 -2.29 -4.19 24.48
N GLY A 63 -2.61 -5.50 24.39
CA GLY A 63 -3.98 -6.01 24.43
C GLY A 63 -4.73 -6.00 23.10
N GLY A 64 -4.02 -5.73 21.99
CA GLY A 64 -4.56 -5.82 20.63
C GLY A 64 -4.24 -7.14 19.92
N ASP A 65 -4.41 -7.12 18.60
CA ASP A 65 -4.32 -8.31 17.73
C ASP A 65 -3.32 -8.11 16.56
N LEU A 66 -2.47 -7.06 16.60
CA LEU A 66 -1.40 -6.86 15.61
C LEU A 66 -0.25 -7.86 15.84
N VAL A 67 -0.30 -8.98 15.12
CA VAL A 67 0.71 -10.06 15.17
C VAL A 67 1.82 -9.83 14.14
N ASP A 68 1.44 -9.63 12.89
CA ASP A 68 2.36 -9.43 11.78
C ASP A 68 1.76 -8.59 10.65
N ILE A 69 2.64 -7.94 9.88
CA ILE A 69 2.27 -7.02 8.81
C ILE A 69 1.66 -7.75 7.59
N PRO A 70 2.14 -8.93 7.15
CA PRO A 70 1.50 -9.68 6.08
C PRO A 70 0.02 -10.00 6.36
N SER A 71 -0.30 -10.44 7.57
CA SER A 71 -1.68 -10.72 8.00
C SER A 71 -2.52 -9.45 8.02
N LEU A 72 -1.99 -8.34 8.53
CA LEU A 72 -2.67 -7.05 8.50
C LEU A 72 -3.00 -6.60 7.06
N VAL A 73 -2.04 -6.72 6.13
CA VAL A 73 -2.27 -6.38 4.71
C VAL A 73 -3.39 -7.23 4.12
N ARG A 74 -3.37 -8.55 4.38
CA ARG A 74 -4.38 -9.49 3.88
C ARG A 74 -5.77 -9.16 4.42
N VAL A 75 -5.90 -8.90 5.73
CA VAL A 75 -7.18 -8.58 6.36
C VAL A 75 -7.72 -7.21 5.92
N LEU A 76 -6.86 -6.25 5.59
CA LEU A 76 -7.32 -4.97 5.07
C LEU A 76 -7.78 -5.02 3.60
N ALA A 77 -7.40 -6.04 2.82
CA ALA A 77 -7.72 -6.12 1.40
C ALA A 77 -9.25 -6.10 1.12
N PRO A 78 -10.11 -6.88 1.82
CA PRO A 78 -11.57 -6.78 1.67
C PRO A 78 -12.13 -5.38 1.95
N VAL A 79 -11.59 -4.68 2.95
CA VAL A 79 -12.02 -3.32 3.32
C VAL A 79 -11.71 -2.33 2.21
N PHE A 80 -10.48 -2.35 1.69
CA PHE A 80 -10.08 -1.52 0.57
C PHE A 80 -10.84 -1.89 -0.71
N GLY A 81 -11.14 -3.17 -0.92
CA GLY A 81 -11.98 -3.68 -1.99
C GLY A 81 -13.43 -3.18 -1.94
N ARG A 82 -13.90 -2.68 -0.78
CA ARG A 82 -15.16 -1.93 -0.72
C ARG A 82 -14.98 -0.47 -1.03
N ASP A 83 -14.09 0.17 -0.30
CA ASP A 83 -13.90 1.60 -0.41
C ASP A 83 -12.54 2.00 0.16
N MET A 84 -11.74 2.67 -0.65
CA MET A 84 -10.41 3.09 -0.20
C MET A 84 -10.47 4.21 0.83
N GLY A 85 -11.50 5.06 0.77
CA GLY A 85 -11.73 6.08 1.81
C GLY A 85 -12.18 5.49 3.15
N LEU A 86 -12.91 4.37 3.13
CA LEU A 86 -13.22 3.56 4.32
C LEU A 86 -11.94 2.98 4.91
N GLY A 87 -11.11 2.28 4.14
CA GLY A 87 -9.85 1.69 4.64
C GLY A 87 -8.90 2.73 5.25
N LEU A 88 -8.77 3.89 4.58
CA LEU A 88 -7.95 5.00 5.08
C LEU A 88 -8.55 5.63 6.34
N GLY A 89 -9.84 5.97 6.29
CA GLY A 89 -10.57 6.64 7.36
C GLY A 89 -10.72 5.79 8.62
N PHE A 90 -11.23 4.57 8.50
CA PHE A 90 -11.49 3.69 9.63
C PHE A 90 -10.20 3.32 10.37
N GLY A 91 -9.18 2.86 9.63
CA GLY A 91 -8.05 2.17 10.24
C GLY A 91 -6.68 2.79 9.96
N VAL A 92 -6.29 2.88 8.68
CA VAL A 92 -4.88 3.10 8.35
C VAL A 92 -4.35 4.45 8.81
N THR A 93 -5.15 5.52 8.84
CA THR A 93 -4.74 6.80 9.45
C THR A 93 -4.45 6.67 10.94
N THR A 94 -5.29 5.93 11.68
CA THR A 94 -5.08 5.66 13.11
C THR A 94 -3.81 4.82 13.32
N LEU A 95 -3.60 3.80 12.50
CA LEU A 95 -2.37 3.00 12.51
C LEU A 95 -1.14 3.87 12.25
N MET A 96 -1.16 4.77 11.26
CA MET A 96 -0.04 5.67 10.96
C MET A 96 0.32 6.56 12.16
N ALA A 97 -0.68 7.07 12.89
CA ALA A 97 -0.42 7.80 14.13
C ALA A 97 0.22 6.87 15.18
N ALA A 98 -0.40 5.70 15.43
CA ALA A 98 0.03 4.75 16.44
C ALA A 98 1.45 4.20 16.19
N LEU A 99 1.86 3.99 14.94
CA LEU A 99 3.21 3.51 14.57
C LEU A 99 4.34 4.42 15.04
N ASN A 100 4.10 5.73 15.21
CA ASN A 100 5.09 6.63 15.81
C ASN A 100 5.27 6.35 17.30
N VAL A 101 4.17 6.07 17.99
CA VAL A 101 4.12 5.77 19.42
C VAL A 101 4.60 4.35 19.72
N TRP A 102 4.31 3.38 18.86
CA TRP A 102 4.88 2.02 18.94
C TRP A 102 6.40 2.04 18.82
N HIS A 103 6.94 2.91 17.95
CA HIS A 103 8.37 3.01 17.73
C HIS A 103 9.13 3.79 18.81
N SER A 104 8.61 4.93 19.27
CA SER A 104 9.37 5.86 20.14
C SER A 104 8.57 6.45 21.29
N GLY A 105 7.34 5.98 21.51
CA GLY A 105 6.54 6.40 22.64
C GLY A 105 6.97 5.71 23.93
N ASP A 106 6.83 6.43 25.05
CA ASP A 106 7.01 5.84 26.37
C ASP A 106 5.84 4.90 26.74
N ASP A 107 5.96 4.19 27.86
CA ASP A 107 4.91 3.29 28.36
C ASP A 107 3.55 3.95 28.54
N ARG A 108 3.52 5.22 28.94
CA ARG A 108 2.29 5.97 29.18
C ARG A 108 1.61 6.32 27.86
N GLN A 109 2.37 6.82 26.89
CA GLN A 109 1.89 7.11 25.54
C GLN A 109 1.42 5.84 24.83
N ARG A 110 2.18 4.73 24.96
CA ARG A 110 1.81 3.43 24.38
C ARG A 110 0.49 2.90 24.94
N ARG A 111 0.32 2.91 26.27
CA ARG A 111 -0.96 2.51 26.90
C ARG A 111 -2.11 3.42 26.49
N ARG A 112 -1.92 4.75 26.55
CA ARG A 112 -2.94 5.73 26.13
C ARG A 112 -3.40 5.50 24.69
N VAL A 113 -2.48 5.33 23.74
CA VAL A 113 -2.81 5.07 22.35
C VAL A 113 -3.49 3.71 22.18
N ALA A 114 -3.01 2.66 22.86
CA ALA A 114 -3.64 1.35 22.81
C ALA A 114 -5.09 1.40 23.29
N ASP A 115 -5.33 1.97 24.47
CA ASP A 115 -6.67 2.12 25.04
C ASP A 115 -7.59 2.90 24.10
N GLN A 116 -7.11 4.02 23.57
CA GLN A 116 -7.88 4.83 22.62
C GLN A 116 -8.27 4.04 21.36
N VAL A 117 -7.30 3.35 20.74
CA VAL A 117 -7.57 2.56 19.53
C VAL A 117 -8.50 1.38 19.82
N LEU A 118 -8.35 0.71 20.96
CA LEU A 118 -9.19 -0.42 21.36
C LEU A 118 -10.66 -0.02 21.59
N THR A 119 -10.92 1.21 22.04
CA THR A 119 -12.29 1.75 22.13
C THR A 119 -12.90 2.16 20.77
N GLY A 120 -12.13 2.09 19.67
CA GLY A 120 -12.57 2.51 18.34
C GLY A 120 -12.48 4.02 18.09
N ALA A 121 -11.91 4.79 19.03
CA ALA A 121 -11.71 6.22 18.87
C ALA A 121 -10.56 6.50 17.87
N PRO A 122 -10.81 7.22 16.76
CA PRO A 122 -9.81 7.42 15.73
C PRO A 122 -8.71 8.40 16.19
N LEU A 123 -7.48 8.14 15.74
CA LEU A 123 -6.37 9.09 15.81
C LEU A 123 -6.16 9.74 14.44
N SER A 124 -5.59 10.94 14.44
CA SER A 124 -5.06 11.57 13.23
C SER A 124 -3.54 11.63 13.26
N VAL A 125 -2.94 11.78 12.09
CA VAL A 125 -1.51 12.05 11.95
C VAL A 125 -1.32 13.29 11.08
N ALA A 126 -0.62 14.29 11.62
CA ALA A 126 -0.57 15.64 11.08
C ALA A 126 0.87 16.00 10.67
N TYR A 127 1.27 15.48 9.51
CA TYR A 127 2.55 15.81 8.85
C TYR A 127 2.42 16.97 7.87
N HIS A 128 1.33 16.98 7.11
CA HIS A 128 1.25 17.67 5.84
C HIS A 128 0.90 19.16 5.98
N GLU A 129 1.61 19.97 5.20
CA GLU A 129 1.41 21.40 4.97
C GLU A 129 1.38 21.57 3.45
N LEU A 130 0.33 22.18 2.88
CA LEU A 130 0.13 22.23 1.42
C LEU A 130 1.31 22.90 0.71
N ASP A 131 1.90 23.91 1.34
CA ASP A 131 3.01 24.70 0.80
C ASP A 131 4.33 23.91 0.73
N HIS A 132 4.46 22.79 1.46
CA HIS A 132 5.69 21.98 1.52
C HIS A 132 5.52 20.56 0.95
N GLY A 133 4.28 20.07 0.87
CA GLY A 133 3.96 18.76 0.30
C GLY A 133 4.73 17.61 0.97
N ASN A 134 5.54 16.88 0.19
CA ASN A 134 6.34 15.76 0.68
C ASN A 134 7.73 16.18 1.21
N ASP A 135 8.14 17.44 1.09
CA ASP A 135 9.36 17.94 1.73
C ASP A 135 9.11 18.21 3.21
N MET A 136 9.07 17.13 3.99
CA MET A 136 8.68 17.26 5.39
C MET A 136 9.70 18.05 6.22
N ALA A 137 10.94 18.19 5.76
CA ALA A 137 11.96 18.99 6.46
C ALA A 137 11.73 20.50 6.30
N ALA A 138 10.92 20.91 5.31
CA ALA A 138 10.54 22.30 5.09
C ALA A 138 9.40 22.78 6.01
N ASN A 139 8.55 21.87 6.51
CA ASN A 139 7.40 22.18 7.40
C ASN A 139 7.67 23.29 8.42
N GLU A 140 6.74 24.22 8.53
CA GLU A 140 6.84 25.46 9.30
C GLU A 140 6.04 25.47 10.59
N VAL A 141 5.03 24.59 10.76
CA VAL A 141 4.30 24.45 12.03
C VAL A 141 5.30 24.32 13.16
N ARG A 142 5.28 25.27 14.10
CA ARG A 142 6.35 25.46 15.08
C ARG A 142 5.87 25.09 16.47
N ALA A 143 6.73 24.42 17.23
CA ALA A 143 6.56 24.14 18.64
C ALA A 143 7.61 24.95 19.43
N VAL A 144 7.20 26.05 20.03
CA VAL A 144 8.07 26.95 20.81
C VAL A 144 8.12 26.49 22.26
N ALA A 145 9.32 26.27 22.81
CA ALA A 145 9.50 25.85 24.19
C ALA A 145 8.94 26.88 25.19
N THR A 146 8.36 26.37 26.28
CA THR A 146 7.84 27.13 27.42
C THR A 146 8.33 26.49 28.72
N ALA A 147 8.05 27.08 29.88
CA ALA A 147 8.49 26.55 31.17
C ALA A 147 8.01 25.12 31.47
N GLY A 148 6.90 24.66 30.87
CA GLY A 148 6.30 23.35 31.13
C GLY A 148 6.09 22.45 29.90
N GLY A 149 6.63 22.82 28.74
CA GLY A 149 6.36 22.11 27.48
C GLY A 149 6.54 23.01 26.26
N TYR A 150 5.59 22.98 25.34
CA TYR A 150 5.65 23.76 24.09
C TYR A 150 4.32 24.42 23.76
N ARG A 151 4.38 25.44 22.90
CA ARG A 151 3.22 26.04 22.23
C ARG A 151 3.31 25.78 20.73
N LEU A 152 2.31 25.11 20.18
CA LEU A 152 2.18 24.81 18.76
C LEU A 152 1.44 25.94 18.06
N SER A 153 2.02 26.43 16.96
CA SER A 153 1.43 27.47 16.12
C SER A 153 1.63 27.15 14.63
N GLY A 154 0.57 27.30 13.84
CA GLY A 154 0.56 27.04 12.40
C GLY A 154 -0.55 26.07 11.98
N ARG A 155 -0.57 25.71 10.68
CA ARG A 155 -1.63 24.88 10.09
C ARG A 155 -1.12 23.57 9.54
N LYS A 156 -1.87 22.50 9.77
CA LYS A 156 -1.74 21.21 9.08
C LYS A 156 -2.98 20.97 8.25
N GLU A 157 -2.79 20.54 7.01
CA GLU A 157 -3.85 20.51 6.00
C GLU A 157 -3.92 19.15 5.32
N VAL A 158 -5.10 18.81 4.79
CA VAL A 158 -5.37 17.51 4.18
C VAL A 158 -5.16 16.36 5.18
N ILE A 159 -5.55 16.60 6.43
CA ILE A 159 -5.42 15.63 7.53
C ILE A 159 -6.70 14.81 7.61
N ASN A 160 -6.57 13.51 7.36
CA ASN A 160 -7.70 12.59 7.50
C ASN A 160 -8.09 12.43 8.98
N ASN A 161 -9.39 12.23 9.23
CA ASN A 161 -9.97 12.17 10.59
C ASN A 161 -9.85 13.46 11.41
N ALA A 162 -9.37 14.57 10.84
CA ALA A 162 -9.18 15.84 11.54
C ALA A 162 -10.46 16.42 12.13
N SER A 163 -11.65 16.04 11.67
CA SER A 163 -12.93 16.49 12.25
C SER A 163 -13.43 15.64 13.42
N ARG A 164 -12.88 14.44 13.63
CA ARG A 164 -13.42 13.44 14.56
C ARG A 164 -12.41 12.85 15.54
N ALA A 165 -11.12 13.01 15.30
CA ALA A 165 -10.09 12.56 16.24
C ALA A 165 -10.05 13.48 17.47
N SER A 166 -9.95 12.91 18.66
CA SER A 166 -9.70 13.64 19.91
C SER A 166 -8.22 13.94 20.12
N ALA A 167 -7.32 13.16 19.52
CA ALA A 167 -5.88 13.35 19.58
C ALA A 167 -5.21 13.13 18.22
N ALA A 168 -4.02 13.70 18.02
CA ALA A 168 -3.21 13.51 16.84
C ALA A 168 -1.72 13.41 17.16
N VAL A 169 -0.99 12.68 16.32
CA VAL A 169 0.46 12.81 16.24
C VAL A 169 0.80 14.00 15.34
N VAL A 170 1.33 15.07 15.92
CA VAL A 170 1.65 16.33 15.22
C VAL A 170 3.14 16.45 15.02
N PHE A 171 3.55 16.66 13.76
CA PHE A 171 4.94 16.91 13.39
C PHE A 171 5.21 18.41 13.33
N ALA A 172 6.10 18.90 14.19
CA ALA A 172 6.35 20.33 14.35
C ALA A 172 7.84 20.65 14.48
N ARG A 173 8.24 21.82 13.98
CA ARG A 173 9.59 22.37 14.06
C ARG A 173 9.86 22.87 15.49
N THR A 174 10.84 22.27 16.17
CA THR A 174 11.30 22.67 17.52
C THR A 174 12.63 23.42 17.49
N SER A 175 13.41 23.32 16.41
CA SER A 175 14.65 24.07 16.24
C SER A 175 14.96 24.32 14.76
N ASP A 176 15.93 25.19 14.49
CA ASP A 176 16.45 25.41 13.13
C ASP A 176 17.76 24.61 12.89
N ARG A 177 18.11 23.66 13.78
CA ARG A 177 19.30 22.82 13.62
C ARG A 177 19.10 21.82 12.47
N PRO A 178 19.95 21.83 11.43
CA PRO A 178 19.82 20.90 10.31
C PRO A 178 19.81 19.44 10.76
N GLY A 179 18.86 18.66 10.26
CA GLY A 179 18.70 17.24 10.60
C GLY A 179 18.15 16.94 12.00
N ARG A 180 18.01 17.95 12.87
CA ARG A 180 17.42 17.86 14.22
C ARG A 180 16.38 18.96 14.49
N SER A 181 15.69 19.38 13.44
CA SER A 181 14.80 20.56 13.45
C SER A 181 13.38 20.28 13.94
N HIS A 182 12.90 19.03 13.84
CA HIS A 182 11.50 18.69 14.10
C HIS A 182 11.34 17.62 15.17
N SER A 183 10.23 17.68 15.87
CA SER A 183 9.79 16.72 16.89
C SER A 183 8.35 16.25 16.58
N LEU A 184 7.94 15.18 17.24
CA LEU A 184 6.58 14.64 17.19
C LEU A 184 5.90 14.82 18.53
N PHE A 185 4.61 15.15 18.52
CA PHE A 185 3.81 15.34 19.73
C PHE A 185 2.51 14.53 19.62
N LEU A 186 2.18 13.73 20.65
CA LEU A 186 0.85 13.17 20.85
C LEU A 186 -0.03 14.23 21.50
N ALA A 187 -0.61 15.11 20.69
CA ALA A 187 -1.39 16.25 21.15
C ALA A 187 -2.88 15.91 21.24
N ASP A 188 -3.52 16.31 22.34
CA ASP A 188 -4.98 16.44 22.38
C ASP A 188 -5.43 17.54 21.44
N LEU A 189 -6.59 17.37 20.83
CA LEU A 189 -7.17 18.32 19.89
C LEU A 189 -8.25 19.20 20.54
N ASP A 190 -8.29 19.23 21.87
CA ASP A 190 -9.14 20.14 22.62
C ASP A 190 -8.72 21.58 22.32
N ASN A 191 -9.69 22.42 21.98
CA ASN A 191 -9.49 23.83 21.63
C ASN A 191 -8.60 24.09 20.39
N VAL A 192 -8.24 23.06 19.61
CA VAL A 192 -7.61 23.24 18.28
C VAL A 192 -8.69 23.63 17.29
N ARG A 193 -8.44 24.69 16.50
CA ARG A 193 -9.38 25.10 15.45
C ARG A 193 -9.32 24.11 14.31
N ARG A 194 -10.43 23.42 14.03
CA ARG A 194 -10.54 22.49 12.91
C ARG A 194 -10.87 23.27 11.64
N LEU A 195 -10.09 23.04 10.58
CA LEU A 195 -10.38 23.61 9.26
C LEU A 195 -11.52 22.86 8.59
N ASP A 196 -12.21 23.56 7.70
CA ASP A 196 -13.23 22.96 6.84
C ASP A 196 -12.66 21.81 6.01
N ARG A 197 -13.56 20.94 5.58
CA ARG A 197 -13.21 19.80 4.78
C ARG A 197 -12.74 20.22 3.39
N PHE A 198 -11.61 19.66 2.97
CA PHE A 198 -11.10 19.74 1.61
C PHE A 198 -11.89 18.79 0.70
N ARG A 199 -12.52 19.33 -0.34
CA ARG A 199 -13.21 18.52 -1.36
C ARG A 199 -12.18 17.94 -2.32
N THR A 200 -12.18 16.61 -2.48
CA THR A 200 -11.20 15.90 -3.29
C THR A 200 -11.83 15.23 -4.51
N THR A 201 -11.05 15.14 -5.59
CA THR A 201 -11.46 14.38 -6.79
C THR A 201 -11.56 12.90 -6.47
N ALA A 202 -10.62 12.34 -5.70
CA ALA A 202 -10.56 10.95 -5.29
C ALA A 202 -10.72 10.82 -3.77
N LEU A 203 -11.02 9.61 -3.28
CA LEU A 203 -11.23 9.31 -1.85
C LEU A 203 -12.34 10.18 -1.23
N ARG A 204 -13.45 10.39 -1.96
CA ARG A 204 -14.55 11.28 -1.54
C ARG A 204 -15.24 10.83 -0.24
N THR A 205 -15.08 9.57 0.16
CA THR A 205 -15.61 9.03 1.42
C THR A 205 -14.64 9.27 2.61
N ALA A 206 -13.38 9.63 2.35
CA ALA A 206 -12.42 10.05 3.36
C ALA A 206 -12.70 11.48 3.85
N GLN A 207 -12.44 11.75 5.13
CA GLN A 207 -12.73 13.04 5.77
C GLN A 207 -11.43 13.82 5.96
N LEU A 208 -10.98 14.45 4.88
CA LEU A 208 -9.76 15.26 4.82
C LEU A 208 -10.08 16.69 5.22
N GLY A 209 -9.67 17.09 6.43
CA GLY A 209 -9.81 18.45 6.95
C GLY A 209 -8.44 19.06 7.24
N GLY A 210 -8.38 19.91 8.26
CA GLY A 210 -7.12 20.43 8.76
C GLY A 210 -7.20 20.85 10.22
N LEU A 211 -6.04 21.17 10.78
CA LEU A 211 -5.85 21.58 12.17
C LEU A 211 -5.07 22.89 12.16
N ASP A 212 -5.63 23.93 12.77
CA ASP A 212 -5.01 25.23 12.94
C ASP A 212 -4.73 25.45 14.42
N PHE A 213 -3.44 25.48 14.75
CA PHE A 213 -2.93 25.63 16.10
C PHE A 213 -2.63 27.10 16.34
N HIS A 214 -3.17 27.65 17.43
CA HIS A 214 -2.89 29.00 17.90
C HIS A 214 -2.36 28.92 19.33
N ASP A 215 -1.05 28.95 19.49
CA ASP A 215 -0.36 28.84 20.79
C ASP A 215 -0.85 27.64 21.63
N HIS A 216 -1.19 26.55 20.94
CA HIS A 216 -1.79 25.37 21.54
C HIS A 216 -0.76 24.67 22.44
N GLN A 217 -1.11 24.51 23.73
CA GLN A 217 -0.20 24.00 24.74
C GLN A 217 -0.06 22.48 24.62
N VAL A 218 1.17 21.98 24.59
CA VAL A 218 1.50 20.55 24.77
C VAL A 218 2.56 20.42 25.84
N GLY A 219 2.51 19.34 26.61
CA GLY A 219 3.50 19.03 27.65
C GLY A 219 4.81 18.50 27.07
N VAL A 220 5.85 18.42 27.91
CA VAL A 220 7.10 17.71 27.55
C VAL A 220 6.82 16.22 27.37
N GLU A 221 5.91 15.70 28.18
CA GLU A 221 5.43 14.32 28.21
C GLU A 221 4.55 13.93 27.01
N ASP A 222 4.07 14.90 26.24
CA ASP A 222 3.37 14.66 24.98
C ASP A 222 4.35 14.47 23.81
N ARG A 223 5.62 14.86 23.98
CA ARG A 223 6.64 14.66 22.95
C ARG A 223 6.95 13.17 22.81
N ILE A 224 6.91 12.68 21.58
CA ILE A 224 7.26 11.30 21.24
C ILE A 224 8.77 11.24 20.98
N GLY A 225 9.48 10.48 21.80
CA GLY A 225 10.93 10.37 21.75
C GLY A 225 11.68 11.66 22.11
N ALA A 226 12.94 11.71 21.69
CA ALA A 226 13.82 12.85 21.97
C ALA A 226 13.51 14.05 21.06
N GLU A 227 13.73 15.27 21.59
CA GLU A 227 13.60 16.50 20.80
C GLU A 227 14.49 16.44 19.55
N GLY A 228 13.99 16.95 18.43
CA GLY A 228 14.71 16.99 17.16
C GLY A 228 14.80 15.65 16.42
N HIS A 229 14.24 14.57 16.97
CA HIS A 229 14.28 13.25 16.34
C HIS A 229 13.01 12.94 15.52
N GLY A 230 12.09 13.89 15.36
CA GLY A 230 10.79 13.67 14.71
C GLY A 230 10.89 13.16 13.27
N ILE A 231 11.86 13.63 12.48
CA ILE A 231 12.08 13.13 11.11
C ILE A 231 12.51 11.66 11.13
N GLU A 232 13.46 11.30 12.00
CA GLU A 232 13.96 9.93 12.11
C GLU A 232 12.85 8.96 12.53
N ILE A 233 12.09 9.33 13.56
CA ILE A 233 10.94 8.55 14.06
C ILE A 233 9.92 8.36 12.95
N ALA A 234 9.51 9.44 12.29
CA ALA A 234 8.52 9.38 11.20
C ALA A 234 8.99 8.47 10.06
N LEU A 235 10.25 8.58 9.62
CA LEU A 235 10.78 7.77 8.52
C LEU A 235 10.89 6.28 8.88
N LYS A 236 11.14 5.93 10.15
CA LYS A 236 11.09 4.53 10.62
C LYS A 236 9.66 4.00 10.67
N SER A 237 8.72 4.77 11.21
CA SER A 237 7.29 4.42 11.18
C SER A 237 6.72 4.35 9.75
N PHE A 238 7.30 5.11 8.81
CA PHE A 238 6.93 5.06 7.40
C PHE A 238 7.25 3.73 6.74
N GLN A 239 8.23 2.96 7.23
CA GLN A 239 8.58 1.67 6.64
C GLN A 239 7.38 0.71 6.67
N ILE A 240 6.69 0.65 7.82
CA ILE A 240 5.51 -0.20 8.00
C ILE A 240 4.31 0.38 7.23
N SER A 241 4.02 1.67 7.41
CA SER A 241 2.85 2.28 6.77
C SER A 241 2.96 2.34 5.23
N ARG A 242 4.17 2.43 4.67
CA ARG A 242 4.41 2.33 3.22
C ARG A 242 4.06 0.95 2.68
N VAL A 243 4.44 -0.12 3.37
CA VAL A 243 4.08 -1.50 2.99
C VAL A 243 2.56 -1.70 3.07
N VAL A 244 1.93 -1.27 4.18
CA VAL A 244 0.47 -1.37 4.34
C VAL A 244 -0.26 -0.59 3.24
N MET A 245 0.17 0.64 2.94
CA MET A 245 -0.42 1.44 1.87
C MET A 245 -0.15 0.90 0.47
N ALA A 246 0.99 0.23 0.23
CA ALA A 246 1.22 -0.46 -1.03
C ALA A 246 0.22 -1.62 -1.22
N GLY A 247 -0.13 -2.32 -0.14
CA GLY A 247 -1.15 -3.37 -0.13
C GLY A 247 -2.60 -2.86 -0.28
N ALA A 248 -2.86 -1.58 0.01
CA ALA A 248 -4.20 -0.99 -0.07
C ALA A 248 -4.83 -1.05 -1.48
N GLY A 249 -4.02 -1.19 -2.53
CA GLY A 249 -4.51 -1.33 -3.91
C GLY A 249 -4.93 -2.76 -4.30
N LEU A 250 -4.57 -3.78 -3.51
CA LEU A 250 -4.84 -5.18 -3.87
C LEU A 250 -6.34 -5.50 -3.95
N GLY A 251 -7.10 -5.13 -2.93
CA GLY A 251 -8.55 -5.32 -2.89
C GLY A 251 -9.32 -4.63 -4.03
N PRO A 252 -9.13 -3.31 -4.25
CA PRO A 252 -9.75 -2.58 -5.36
C PRO A 252 -9.52 -3.21 -6.72
N VAL A 253 -8.30 -3.68 -7.00
CA VAL A 253 -7.92 -4.25 -8.29
C VAL A 253 -8.45 -5.67 -8.44
N ASP A 254 -8.47 -6.48 -7.37
CA ASP A 254 -9.15 -7.78 -7.36
C ASP A 254 -10.65 -7.64 -7.69
N VAL A 255 -11.35 -6.69 -7.06
CA VAL A 255 -12.76 -6.38 -7.37
C VAL A 255 -12.92 -5.88 -8.80
N ALA A 256 -12.03 -4.99 -9.27
CA ALA A 256 -12.08 -4.45 -10.62
C ALA A 256 -11.85 -5.53 -11.69
N LEU A 257 -10.94 -6.47 -11.45
CA LEU A 257 -10.70 -7.59 -12.35
C LEU A 257 -11.90 -8.53 -12.40
N HIS A 258 -12.54 -8.81 -11.26
CA HIS A 258 -13.79 -9.57 -11.22
C HIS A 258 -14.90 -8.89 -12.02
N LEU A 259 -15.05 -7.57 -11.91
CA LEU A 259 -16.01 -6.78 -12.69
C LEU A 259 -15.74 -6.88 -14.19
N ALA A 260 -14.48 -6.67 -14.61
CA ALA A 260 -14.09 -6.72 -16.02
C ALA A 260 -14.24 -8.12 -16.63
N ALA A 261 -13.85 -9.17 -15.90
CA ALA A 261 -14.02 -10.55 -16.32
C ALA A 261 -15.50 -10.95 -16.38
N SER A 262 -16.30 -10.56 -15.39
CA SER A 262 -17.76 -10.76 -15.38
C SER A 262 -18.44 -10.09 -16.57
N PHE A 263 -18.04 -8.86 -16.90
CA PHE A 263 -18.50 -8.15 -18.10
C PHE A 263 -18.09 -8.91 -19.38
N ALA A 264 -16.81 -9.31 -19.47
CA ALA A 264 -16.26 -9.96 -20.65
C ALA A 264 -16.98 -11.28 -20.99
N ARG A 265 -17.41 -12.01 -19.95
CA ARG A 265 -18.12 -13.29 -20.05
C ARG A 265 -19.57 -13.16 -20.52
N GLN A 266 -20.18 -11.99 -20.37
CA GLN A 266 -21.58 -11.77 -20.71
C GLN A 266 -21.75 -10.95 -21.99
N ARG A 267 -20.78 -10.08 -22.33
CA ARG A 267 -20.93 -9.11 -23.41
C ARG A 267 -20.53 -9.69 -24.76
N VAL A 268 -21.42 -9.54 -25.75
CA VAL A 268 -21.14 -9.87 -27.15
C VAL A 268 -20.86 -8.62 -27.98
N VAL A 269 -19.71 -8.58 -28.65
CA VAL A 269 -19.33 -7.55 -29.64
C VAL A 269 -18.70 -8.22 -30.85
N TYR A 270 -18.88 -7.64 -32.04
CA TYR A 270 -18.34 -8.21 -33.28
C TYR A 270 -18.69 -9.71 -33.47
N GLY A 271 -19.88 -10.12 -33.03
CA GLY A 271 -20.37 -11.49 -33.11
C GLY A 271 -19.73 -12.50 -32.15
N ARG A 272 -18.88 -12.08 -31.20
CA ARG A 272 -18.22 -12.96 -30.22
C ARG A 272 -18.35 -12.41 -28.80
N ARG A 273 -18.27 -13.28 -27.80
CA ARG A 273 -18.13 -12.82 -26.41
C ARG A 273 -16.79 -12.11 -26.25
N VAL A 274 -16.73 -11.07 -25.41
CA VAL A 274 -15.49 -10.30 -25.19
C VAL A 274 -14.37 -11.20 -24.66
N ASP A 275 -14.68 -12.18 -23.80
CA ASP A 275 -13.71 -13.16 -23.30
C ASP A 275 -13.18 -14.17 -24.35
N GLN A 276 -13.74 -14.17 -25.56
CA GLN A 276 -13.26 -14.94 -26.72
C GLN A 276 -12.40 -14.10 -27.67
N ILE A 277 -12.25 -12.80 -27.43
CA ILE A 277 -11.46 -11.90 -28.26
C ILE A 277 -10.01 -11.90 -27.75
N PRO A 278 -9.01 -12.28 -28.56
CA PRO A 278 -7.61 -12.39 -28.10
C PRO A 278 -7.09 -11.14 -27.40
N HIS A 279 -7.41 -9.96 -27.94
CA HIS A 279 -6.99 -8.70 -27.33
C HIS A 279 -7.55 -8.50 -25.91
N ALA A 280 -8.83 -8.79 -25.68
CA ALA A 280 -9.43 -8.68 -24.34
C ALA A 280 -8.85 -9.71 -23.37
N ARG A 281 -8.61 -10.94 -23.84
CA ARG A 281 -7.95 -12.01 -23.07
C ARG A 281 -6.56 -11.59 -22.61
N THR A 282 -5.75 -11.01 -23.50
CA THR A 282 -4.43 -10.46 -23.17
C THR A 282 -4.50 -9.36 -22.11
N ASN A 283 -5.47 -8.43 -22.20
CA ASN A 283 -5.64 -7.38 -21.20
C ASN A 283 -5.98 -7.97 -19.81
N LEU A 284 -6.90 -8.94 -19.74
CA LEU A 284 -7.24 -9.63 -18.48
C LEU A 284 -6.03 -10.37 -17.89
N ALA A 285 -5.27 -11.08 -18.73
CA ALA A 285 -4.10 -11.83 -18.28
C ALA A 285 -2.98 -10.93 -17.77
N ILE A 286 -2.72 -9.79 -18.42
CA ILE A 286 -1.75 -8.80 -17.96
C ILE A 286 -2.18 -8.20 -16.63
N ALA A 287 -3.45 -7.80 -16.50
CA ALA A 287 -3.97 -7.21 -15.25
C ALA A 287 -3.87 -8.19 -14.07
N GLN A 288 -4.26 -9.46 -14.26
CA GLN A 288 -4.11 -10.52 -13.27
C GLN A 288 -2.64 -10.70 -12.87
N SER A 289 -1.74 -10.78 -13.85
CA SER A 289 -0.31 -11.03 -13.58
C SER A 289 0.35 -9.87 -12.86
N LEU A 290 -0.04 -8.62 -13.15
CA LEU A 290 0.40 -7.43 -12.43
C LEU A 290 -0.14 -7.40 -10.99
N LEU A 291 -1.41 -7.78 -10.77
CA LEU A 291 -1.99 -7.91 -9.44
C LEU A 291 -1.19 -8.90 -8.58
N LEU A 292 -0.92 -10.09 -9.10
CA LEU A 292 -0.15 -11.12 -8.39
C LEU A 292 1.31 -10.71 -8.15
N ALA A 293 1.95 -10.03 -9.11
CA ALA A 293 3.32 -9.53 -8.94
C ALA A 293 3.41 -8.46 -7.85
N VAL A 294 2.42 -7.57 -7.76
CA VAL A 294 2.33 -6.58 -6.69
C VAL A 294 2.04 -7.24 -5.34
N GLU A 295 1.12 -8.20 -5.28
CA GLU A 295 0.85 -8.97 -4.07
C GLU A 295 2.11 -9.69 -3.57
N ALA A 296 2.86 -10.34 -4.46
CA ALA A 296 4.13 -10.98 -4.15
C ALA A 296 5.14 -9.99 -3.56
N ALA A 297 5.29 -8.81 -4.19
CA ALA A 297 6.21 -7.78 -3.75
C ALA A 297 5.83 -7.18 -2.39
N VAL A 298 4.55 -6.85 -2.19
CA VAL A 298 4.03 -6.31 -0.93
C VAL A 298 4.19 -7.33 0.19
N THR A 299 3.83 -8.59 -0.05
CA THR A 299 4.00 -9.68 0.92
C THR A 299 5.46 -9.88 1.26
N THR A 300 6.35 -9.85 0.28
CA THR A 300 7.80 -9.97 0.48
C THR A 300 8.35 -8.84 1.35
N ALA A 301 7.99 -7.58 1.06
CA ALA A 301 8.40 -6.45 1.89
C ALA A 301 7.77 -6.50 3.30
N ALA A 302 6.53 -6.97 3.42
CA ALA A 302 5.86 -7.16 4.69
C ALA A 302 6.55 -8.21 5.54
N VAL A 303 6.95 -9.34 4.96
CA VAL A 303 7.76 -10.36 5.65
C VAL A 303 9.14 -9.81 6.00
N GLY A 304 9.75 -9.03 5.10
CA GLY A 304 11.05 -8.40 5.30
C GLY A 304 11.12 -7.47 6.51
N LEU A 305 10.02 -6.83 6.91
CA LEU A 305 9.92 -6.06 8.16
C LEU A 305 10.20 -6.90 9.41
N HIS A 306 9.91 -8.20 9.36
CA HIS A 306 10.08 -9.13 10.47
C HIS A 306 11.39 -9.91 10.39
N THR A 307 11.85 -10.24 9.19
CA THR A 307 12.99 -11.16 8.99
C THR A 307 14.28 -10.46 8.60
N SER A 308 14.19 -9.21 8.11
CA SER A 308 15.33 -8.43 7.66
C SER A 308 15.10 -6.92 7.85
N PRO A 309 14.81 -6.45 9.08
CA PRO A 309 14.46 -5.05 9.35
C PRO A 309 15.52 -4.04 8.90
N GLN A 310 16.78 -4.47 8.76
CA GLN A 310 17.86 -3.67 8.18
C GLN A 310 17.65 -3.29 6.70
N HIS A 311 16.81 -4.02 5.95
CA HIS A 311 16.46 -3.76 4.55
C HIS A 311 15.07 -3.12 4.40
N ALA A 312 14.26 -3.10 5.46
CA ALA A 312 12.86 -2.70 5.42
C ALA A 312 12.64 -1.31 4.83
N GLY A 313 13.52 -0.34 5.13
CA GLY A 313 13.42 1.02 4.60
C GLY A 313 13.48 1.06 3.05
N ALA A 314 14.36 0.27 2.44
CA ALA A 314 14.48 0.17 0.99
C ALA A 314 13.30 -0.61 0.39
N GLN A 315 12.96 -1.76 0.96
CA GLN A 315 11.88 -2.62 0.45
C GLN A 315 10.52 -1.94 0.53
N ALA A 316 10.24 -1.24 1.64
CA ALA A 316 9.03 -0.44 1.83
C ALA A 316 8.93 0.71 0.81
N ALA A 317 10.04 1.40 0.54
CA ALA A 317 10.09 2.44 -0.50
C ALA A 317 9.86 1.85 -1.90
N SER A 318 10.45 0.68 -2.19
CA SER A 318 10.26 -0.02 -3.46
C SER A 318 8.80 -0.38 -3.72
N VAL A 319 8.11 -0.99 -2.75
CA VAL A 319 6.71 -1.38 -2.94
C VAL A 319 5.77 -0.17 -2.95
N LYS A 320 6.00 0.84 -2.12
CA LYS A 320 5.18 2.06 -2.13
C LYS A 320 5.34 2.85 -3.43
N TYR A 321 6.49 2.76 -4.09
CA TYR A 321 6.68 3.32 -5.43
C TYR A 321 6.01 2.46 -6.51
N ALA A 322 6.35 1.16 -6.57
CA ALA A 322 6.00 0.31 -7.69
C ALA A 322 4.54 -0.17 -7.68
N ALA A 323 3.99 -0.51 -6.51
CA ALA A 323 2.64 -1.06 -6.39
C ALA A 323 1.56 -0.15 -7.02
N PRO A 324 1.40 1.12 -6.62
CA PRO A 324 0.35 1.97 -7.21
C PRO A 324 0.50 2.12 -8.73
N LEU A 325 1.72 2.27 -9.23
CA LEU A 325 1.97 2.41 -10.68
C LEU A 325 1.59 1.16 -11.47
N LEU A 326 1.96 -0.02 -10.99
CA LEU A 326 1.66 -1.29 -11.66
C LEU A 326 0.19 -1.67 -11.53
N LEU A 327 -0.45 -1.31 -10.42
CA LEU A 327 -1.89 -1.51 -10.22
C LEU A 327 -2.73 -0.53 -11.05
N GLU A 328 -2.30 0.73 -11.20
CA GLU A 328 -2.91 1.67 -12.16
C GLU A 328 -2.80 1.13 -13.59
N TYR A 329 -1.64 0.59 -13.96
CA TYR A 329 -1.45 -0.04 -15.26
C TYR A 329 -2.35 -1.28 -15.45
N ALA A 330 -2.54 -2.10 -14.41
CA ALA A 330 -3.52 -3.18 -14.44
C ALA A 330 -4.95 -2.63 -14.66
N MET A 331 -5.34 -1.58 -13.95
CA MET A 331 -6.64 -0.93 -14.10
C MET A 331 -6.86 -0.35 -15.50
N GLU A 332 -5.83 0.19 -16.15
CA GLU A 332 -5.89 0.64 -17.55
C GLU A 332 -6.24 -0.51 -18.51
N HIS A 333 -5.61 -1.67 -18.34
CA HIS A 333 -5.95 -2.88 -19.12
C HIS A 333 -7.41 -3.32 -18.89
N LEU A 334 -7.92 -3.22 -17.66
CA LEU A 334 -9.32 -3.55 -17.35
C LEU A 334 -10.31 -2.52 -17.90
N ALA A 335 -9.93 -1.24 -17.93
CA ALA A 335 -10.75 -0.18 -18.52
C ALA A 335 -10.95 -0.41 -20.03
N VAL A 336 -9.92 -0.92 -20.73
CA VAL A 336 -10.03 -1.33 -22.14
C VAL A 336 -11.09 -2.42 -22.32
N VAL A 337 -11.15 -3.40 -21.42
CA VAL A 337 -12.15 -4.49 -21.46
C VAL A 337 -13.57 -3.95 -21.23
N LEU A 338 -13.75 -3.03 -20.28
CA LEU A 338 -15.07 -2.45 -19.94
C LEU A 338 -15.58 -1.42 -20.96
N GLY A 339 -14.69 -0.78 -21.70
CA GLY A 339 -15.02 0.32 -22.60
C GLY A 339 -15.73 1.46 -21.85
N ALA A 340 -16.75 2.08 -22.46
CA ALA A 340 -17.43 3.25 -21.87
C ALA A 340 -17.96 3.06 -20.43
N ARG A 341 -18.17 1.81 -19.99
CA ARG A 341 -18.63 1.51 -18.63
C ARG A 341 -17.62 1.86 -17.55
N PHE A 342 -16.32 1.97 -17.89
CA PHE A 342 -15.28 2.25 -16.91
C PHE A 342 -15.47 3.61 -16.22
N TYR A 343 -16.04 4.61 -16.92
CA TYR A 343 -16.25 5.97 -16.40
C TYR A 343 -17.71 6.28 -16.04
N LEU A 344 -18.62 5.31 -16.13
CA LEU A 344 -19.99 5.51 -15.66
C LEU A 344 -20.03 5.52 -14.13
N ARG A 345 -20.76 6.47 -13.57
CA ARG A 345 -20.97 6.61 -12.11
C ARG A 345 -22.20 5.86 -11.60
N THR A 346 -22.96 5.24 -12.49
CA THR A 346 -24.19 4.50 -12.19
C THR A 346 -24.19 3.15 -12.87
N GLY A 347 -24.93 2.19 -12.30
CA GLY A 347 -25.09 0.85 -12.87
C GLY A 347 -24.12 -0.18 -12.29
N PRO A 348 -24.21 -1.43 -12.78
CA PRO A 348 -23.60 -2.60 -12.13
C PRO A 348 -22.06 -2.59 -12.09
N PHE A 349 -21.42 -1.77 -12.93
CA PHE A 349 -19.97 -1.66 -13.03
C PHE A 349 -19.40 -0.34 -12.48
N ALA A 350 -20.24 0.54 -11.92
CA ALA A 350 -19.82 1.88 -11.48
C ALA A 350 -18.76 1.86 -10.36
N LEU A 351 -18.71 0.78 -9.57
CA LEU A 351 -17.68 0.60 -8.55
C LEU A 351 -16.26 0.56 -9.17
N PHE A 352 -16.11 0.09 -10.41
CA PHE A 352 -14.84 0.14 -11.14
C PHE A 352 -14.32 1.58 -11.26
N GLY A 353 -15.16 2.52 -11.71
CA GLY A 353 -14.76 3.91 -11.90
C GLY A 353 -14.39 4.60 -10.58
N LYS A 354 -15.03 4.21 -9.47
CA LYS A 354 -14.62 4.64 -8.13
C LYS A 354 -13.23 4.11 -7.77
N HIS A 355 -12.99 2.80 -7.87
CA HIS A 355 -11.67 2.23 -7.56
C HIS A 355 -10.56 2.77 -8.47
N TYR A 356 -10.83 2.93 -9.76
CA TYR A 356 -9.90 3.51 -10.73
C TYR A 356 -9.41 4.90 -10.28
N ARG A 357 -10.36 5.75 -9.88
CA ARG A 357 -10.08 7.11 -9.40
C ARG A 357 -9.40 7.13 -8.03
N ASP A 358 -9.82 6.26 -7.13
CA ASP A 358 -9.37 6.24 -5.74
C ASP A 358 -7.99 5.57 -5.55
N LEU A 359 -7.51 4.83 -6.54
CA LEU A 359 -6.18 4.22 -6.53
C LEU A 359 -5.06 5.26 -6.71
N ALA A 360 -5.28 6.29 -7.54
CA ALA A 360 -4.26 7.29 -7.89
C ALA A 360 -3.62 8.02 -6.67
N PRO A 361 -4.39 8.41 -5.63
CA PRO A 361 -3.82 8.95 -4.40
C PRO A 361 -2.84 8.04 -3.67
N VAL A 362 -2.85 6.71 -3.87
CA VAL A 362 -1.92 5.80 -3.20
C VAL A 362 -0.48 6.07 -3.60
N GLY A 363 -0.21 6.44 -4.86
CA GLY A 363 1.13 6.83 -5.31
C GLY A 363 1.60 8.18 -4.77
N ILE A 364 0.67 9.11 -4.56
CA ILE A 364 1.00 10.52 -4.30
C ILE A 364 0.95 10.87 -2.81
N GLY A 365 -0.08 10.38 -2.10
CA GLY A 365 -0.31 10.62 -0.68
C GLY A 365 0.62 9.82 0.22
N HIS A 366 0.82 10.34 1.45
CA HIS A 366 1.67 9.79 2.51
C HIS A 366 3.04 9.28 2.01
N ALA A 367 4.03 10.18 1.97
CA ALA A 367 5.35 9.92 1.41
C ALA A 367 5.27 9.42 -0.04
N GLY A 368 4.92 10.33 -0.95
CA GLY A 368 4.64 10.05 -2.36
C GLY A 368 5.80 9.42 -3.15
N SER A 369 5.54 9.01 -4.39
CA SER A 369 6.49 8.28 -5.25
C SER A 369 7.88 8.90 -5.31
N THR A 370 8.00 10.22 -5.47
CA THR A 370 9.30 10.91 -5.48
C THR A 370 10.04 10.77 -4.15
N SER A 371 9.34 10.86 -3.00
CA SER A 371 9.93 10.63 -1.67
C SER A 371 10.46 9.21 -1.51
N CYS A 372 9.77 8.22 -2.11
CA CYS A 372 10.24 6.83 -2.12
C CYS A 372 11.54 6.67 -2.92
N LEU A 373 11.64 7.28 -4.11
CA LEU A 373 12.89 7.25 -4.89
C LEU A 373 14.02 7.98 -4.17
N LEU A 374 13.75 9.14 -3.56
CA LEU A 374 14.73 9.88 -2.74
C LEU A 374 15.23 9.07 -1.55
N ALA A 375 14.40 8.20 -0.96
CA ALA A 375 14.82 7.29 0.09
C ALA A 375 15.73 6.15 -0.42
N LEU A 376 15.60 5.77 -1.70
CA LEU A 376 16.41 4.72 -2.33
C LEU A 376 17.75 5.26 -2.86
N LEU A 377 17.77 6.48 -3.40
CA LEU A 377 18.93 7.05 -4.09
C LEU A 377 20.26 6.93 -3.31
N PRO A 378 20.35 7.28 -2.01
CA PRO A 378 21.61 7.20 -1.27
C PRO A 378 22.14 5.77 -1.06
N GLN A 379 21.28 4.75 -1.20
CA GLN A 379 21.59 3.35 -0.91
C GLN A 379 21.56 2.45 -2.16
N VAL A 380 21.07 2.95 -3.31
CA VAL A 380 20.84 2.13 -4.52
C VAL A 380 22.09 1.39 -5.00
N ARG A 381 23.29 1.96 -4.82
CA ARG A 381 24.56 1.29 -5.17
C ARG A 381 24.80 0.05 -4.34
N HIS A 382 24.59 0.14 -3.03
CA HIS A 382 24.77 -0.98 -2.10
C HIS A 382 23.71 -2.05 -2.37
N LEU A 383 22.45 -1.63 -2.54
CA LEU A 383 21.33 -2.55 -2.78
C LEU A 383 21.49 -3.39 -4.06
N LEU A 384 22.13 -2.84 -5.10
CA LEU A 384 22.36 -3.54 -6.38
C LEU A 384 23.57 -4.47 -6.38
N GLN A 385 24.45 -4.42 -5.37
CA GLN A 385 25.62 -5.28 -5.33
C GLN A 385 25.23 -6.77 -5.29
N PRO A 386 26.11 -7.69 -5.71
CA PRO A 386 25.94 -9.11 -5.44
C PRO A 386 25.94 -9.35 -3.92
N GLY A 387 25.03 -10.20 -3.44
CA GLY A 387 24.90 -10.50 -2.02
C GLY A 387 24.35 -11.90 -1.79
N THR A 388 24.32 -12.29 -0.52
CA THR A 388 23.72 -13.56 -0.11
C THR A 388 22.22 -13.50 -0.32
N ALA A 389 21.69 -14.44 -1.10
CA ALA A 389 20.26 -14.60 -1.25
C ALA A 389 19.59 -14.93 0.09
N ALA A 390 18.44 -14.32 0.35
CA ALA A 390 17.54 -14.80 1.40
C ALA A 390 16.42 -15.62 0.79
N ALA A 391 16.20 -16.82 1.34
CA ALA A 391 14.98 -17.56 1.07
C ALA A 391 13.80 -16.82 1.74
N LEU A 392 12.68 -16.69 1.03
CA LEU A 392 11.44 -16.26 1.67
C LEU A 392 10.94 -17.39 2.58
N PRO A 393 10.47 -17.07 3.79
CA PRO A 393 9.71 -18.01 4.59
C PRO A 393 8.55 -18.60 3.79
N ALA A 394 8.26 -19.88 4.04
CA ALA A 394 7.11 -20.53 3.44
C ALA A 394 5.81 -19.77 3.79
N PRO A 395 4.80 -19.77 2.89
CA PRO A 395 3.50 -19.18 3.20
C PRO A 395 2.92 -19.74 4.51
N GLY A 396 2.47 -18.85 5.40
CA GLY A 396 1.92 -19.21 6.70
C GLY A 396 2.95 -19.60 7.78
N ALA A 397 4.25 -19.52 7.48
CA ALA A 397 5.28 -19.67 8.50
C ALA A 397 5.14 -18.60 9.59
N GLN A 398 5.37 -18.99 10.85
CA GLN A 398 5.40 -18.06 11.96
C GLN A 398 6.59 -17.10 11.78
N LEU A 399 6.30 -15.80 11.76
CA LEU A 399 7.33 -14.77 11.62
C LEU A 399 7.86 -14.35 12.99
N PRO A 400 9.13 -13.89 13.06
CA PRO A 400 9.63 -13.17 14.24
C PRO A 400 8.71 -11.99 14.56
N ARG A 401 8.61 -11.64 15.85
CA ARG A 401 7.86 -10.46 16.26
C ARG A 401 8.48 -9.21 15.65
N LEU A 402 7.64 -8.26 15.23
CA LEU A 402 8.10 -6.97 14.73
C LEU A 402 8.78 -6.18 15.85
N ASP A 403 10.09 -6.02 15.76
CA ASP A 403 10.85 -5.12 16.63
C ASP A 403 11.04 -3.77 15.94
N PHE A 404 10.30 -2.76 16.42
CA PHE A 404 10.38 -1.41 15.90
C PHE A 404 11.76 -0.78 16.08
N SER A 405 12.56 -1.22 17.06
CA SER A 405 13.88 -0.65 17.36
C SER A 405 14.95 -1.08 16.36
N GLU A 406 14.75 -2.21 15.67
CA GLU A 406 15.68 -2.72 14.65
C GLU A 406 15.51 -2.05 13.28
N LEU A 407 14.46 -1.24 13.09
CA LEU A 407 14.24 -0.51 11.84
C LEU A 407 15.31 0.56 11.62
N VAL A 408 16.02 0.47 10.49
CA VAL A 408 17.08 1.41 10.10
C VAL A 408 16.66 2.24 8.89
N LEU A 409 17.15 3.47 8.77
CA LEU A 409 16.80 4.36 7.65
C LEU A 409 17.44 3.95 6.33
N ARG A 410 18.61 3.30 6.36
CA ARG A 410 19.39 2.93 5.18
C ARG A 410 20.04 1.58 5.39
N SER A 411 19.96 0.71 4.39
CA SER A 411 20.75 -0.51 4.36
C SER A 411 22.17 -0.20 3.90
N GLY A 412 23.15 -0.81 4.58
CA GLY A 412 24.55 -0.86 4.15
C GLY A 412 24.89 -2.11 3.32
N ALA A 413 23.90 -2.96 3.02
CA ALA A 413 24.08 -4.27 2.41
C ALA A 413 23.28 -4.42 1.10
N PRO A 414 23.67 -5.39 0.23
CA PRO A 414 22.86 -5.80 -0.91
C PRO A 414 21.43 -6.17 -0.53
N ASP A 415 20.45 -5.84 -1.38
CA ASP A 415 19.08 -6.29 -1.14
C ASP A 415 18.98 -7.81 -1.35
N PRO A 416 18.59 -8.59 -0.34
CA PRO A 416 18.68 -10.05 -0.40
C PRO A 416 17.68 -10.68 -1.37
N ILE A 417 16.60 -9.99 -1.71
CA ILE A 417 15.57 -10.48 -2.65
C ILE A 417 16.03 -10.22 -4.08
N VAL A 418 16.50 -9.02 -4.38
CA VAL A 418 17.05 -8.69 -5.71
C VAL A 418 18.31 -9.51 -6.00
N SER A 419 19.21 -9.67 -5.02
CA SER A 419 20.43 -10.49 -5.17
C SER A 419 20.14 -11.96 -5.47
N TRP A 420 19.00 -12.50 -5.04
CA TRP A 420 18.62 -13.89 -5.29
C TRP A 420 18.22 -14.18 -6.75
N THR A 421 17.78 -13.17 -7.51
CA THR A 421 17.23 -13.32 -8.88
C THR A 421 18.03 -14.27 -9.81
N PRO A 422 19.38 -14.17 -9.91
CA PRO A 422 20.14 -15.05 -10.81
C PRO A 422 20.16 -16.53 -10.41
N ALA A 423 19.77 -16.85 -9.17
CA ALA A 423 19.67 -18.22 -8.66
C ALA A 423 18.27 -18.81 -8.79
N ALA A 424 17.30 -18.06 -9.35
CA ALA A 424 15.97 -18.56 -9.63
C ALA A 424 16.00 -19.69 -10.66
N THR A 425 15.09 -20.64 -10.54
CA THR A 425 14.93 -21.72 -11.52
C THR A 425 14.51 -21.13 -12.87
N PRO A 426 15.09 -21.58 -14.00
CA PRO A 426 14.73 -21.07 -15.33
C PRO A 426 13.24 -21.13 -15.62
N LEU A 427 12.71 -20.03 -16.18
CA LEU A 427 11.36 -19.95 -16.74
C LEU A 427 11.45 -20.15 -18.26
N THR A 428 11.59 -21.40 -18.69
CA THR A 428 11.67 -21.72 -20.12
C THR A 428 10.26 -21.79 -20.72
N ALA A 429 10.03 -21.01 -21.79
CA ALA A 429 8.90 -21.20 -22.69
C ALA A 429 9.43 -21.72 -24.04
N PRO A 430 8.67 -22.56 -24.77
CA PRO A 430 9.10 -23.06 -26.08
C PRO A 430 9.46 -21.90 -27.02
N GLY A 431 10.73 -21.81 -27.45
CA GLY A 431 11.21 -20.76 -28.36
C GLY A 431 11.55 -19.41 -27.71
N ALA A 432 11.40 -19.26 -26.39
CA ALA A 432 11.87 -18.08 -25.65
C ALA A 432 13.29 -18.31 -25.09
N GLY A 433 14.09 -17.24 -25.04
CA GLY A 433 15.37 -17.24 -24.33
C GLY A 433 15.18 -17.39 -22.82
N ASP A 434 16.27 -17.66 -22.09
CA ASP A 434 16.22 -17.74 -20.64
C ASP A 434 15.94 -16.35 -20.03
N LEU A 435 14.70 -16.15 -19.56
CA LEU A 435 14.26 -14.91 -18.93
C LEU A 435 15.04 -14.60 -17.64
N ILE A 436 15.49 -15.62 -16.92
CA ILE A 436 16.30 -15.46 -15.70
C ILE A 436 17.68 -14.93 -16.07
N GLU A 437 18.29 -15.47 -17.12
CA GLU A 437 19.55 -14.96 -17.65
C GLU A 437 19.41 -13.50 -18.13
N GLU A 438 18.30 -13.14 -18.76
CA GLU A 438 18.00 -11.74 -19.11
C GLU A 438 17.85 -10.84 -17.87
N GLN A 439 17.22 -11.32 -16.80
CA GLN A 439 17.13 -10.58 -15.55
C GLN A 439 18.53 -10.36 -14.94
N ALA A 440 19.37 -11.40 -14.94
CA ALA A 440 20.74 -11.33 -14.46
C ALA A 440 21.58 -10.31 -15.27
N ARG A 441 21.52 -10.36 -16.60
CA ARG A 441 22.16 -9.35 -17.48
C ARG A 441 21.65 -7.93 -17.20
N THR A 442 20.36 -7.79 -16.91
CA THR A 442 19.79 -6.48 -16.56
C THR A 442 20.31 -5.96 -15.23
N LEU A 443 20.43 -6.82 -14.21
CA LEU A 443 21.04 -6.44 -12.93
C LEU A 443 22.48 -5.96 -13.12
N GLU A 444 23.27 -6.65 -13.94
CA GLU A 444 24.65 -6.25 -14.22
C GLU A 444 24.74 -4.89 -14.92
N ARG A 445 23.86 -4.62 -15.88
CA ARG A 445 23.75 -3.28 -16.51
C ARG A 445 23.39 -2.19 -15.49
N LEU A 446 22.50 -2.49 -14.54
CA LEU A 446 22.13 -1.54 -13.49
C LEU A 446 23.27 -1.28 -12.51
N ARG A 447 24.07 -2.30 -12.16
CA ARG A 447 25.30 -2.13 -11.35
C ARG A 447 26.28 -1.19 -12.01
N GLY A 448 26.64 -1.44 -13.28
CA GLY A 448 27.54 -0.56 -14.03
C GLY A 448 26.96 0.84 -14.28
N ALA A 449 25.63 1.01 -14.29
CA ALA A 449 25.01 2.33 -14.30
C ALA A 449 25.12 3.04 -12.94
N ALA A 450 24.94 2.30 -11.84
CA ALA A 450 25.00 2.82 -10.47
C ALA A 450 26.39 3.36 -10.10
N GLU A 451 27.45 2.70 -10.57
CA GLU A 451 28.85 3.10 -10.38
C GLU A 451 29.19 4.43 -11.07
N ARG A 452 28.53 4.73 -12.19
CA ARG A 452 28.78 5.95 -12.98
C ARG A 452 28.12 7.21 -12.43
N ILE A 453 27.18 7.07 -11.50
CA ILE A 453 26.53 8.22 -10.86
C ILE A 453 27.51 8.80 -9.83
N PRO A 454 27.74 10.11 -9.74
CA PRO A 454 28.53 10.71 -8.65
C PRO A 454 27.82 10.62 -7.30
N ALA A 455 28.54 10.46 -6.18
CA ALA A 455 27.91 10.40 -4.84
C ALA A 455 27.16 11.70 -4.49
N SER A 456 27.65 12.84 -4.99
CA SER A 456 27.00 14.15 -4.87
C SER A 456 25.67 14.25 -5.64
N ALA A 457 25.38 13.30 -6.53
CA ALA A 457 24.20 13.29 -7.39
C ALA A 457 23.09 12.35 -6.88
N LEU A 458 23.10 11.97 -5.59
CA LEU A 458 22.13 11.06 -4.96
C LEU A 458 21.20 11.76 -3.95
N GLY A 459 20.97 13.07 -4.14
CA GLY A 459 20.09 13.91 -3.32
C GLY A 459 18.86 14.41 -4.07
N VAL A 460 18.22 15.48 -3.57
CA VAL A 460 17.00 16.06 -4.15
C VAL A 460 17.22 16.60 -5.58
N THR A 461 18.43 17.08 -5.88
CA THR A 461 18.82 17.58 -7.20
C THR A 461 19.44 16.50 -8.09
N ALA A 462 19.17 15.22 -7.81
CA ALA A 462 19.71 14.12 -8.59
C ALA A 462 19.27 14.20 -10.07
N PRO A 463 20.15 13.82 -11.02
CA PRO A 463 19.80 13.82 -12.44
C PRO A 463 18.73 12.76 -12.74
N PRO A 464 17.96 12.90 -13.84
CA PRO A 464 16.96 11.92 -14.24
C PRO A 464 17.47 10.47 -14.28
N ALA A 465 18.71 10.26 -14.77
CA ALA A 465 19.33 8.94 -14.82
C ALA A 465 19.47 8.26 -13.44
N ALA A 466 19.61 9.03 -12.36
CA ALA A 466 19.66 8.47 -11.00
C ALA A 466 18.27 8.06 -10.51
N PHE A 467 17.24 8.85 -10.80
CA PHE A 467 15.85 8.47 -10.54
C PHE A 467 15.43 7.25 -11.35
N ASP A 468 15.85 7.17 -12.62
CA ASP A 468 15.62 6.01 -13.48
C ASP A 468 16.24 4.75 -12.88
N LEU A 469 17.47 4.84 -12.33
CA LEU A 469 18.12 3.72 -11.66
C LEU A 469 17.34 3.26 -10.42
N ALA A 470 16.90 4.19 -9.57
CA ALA A 470 16.09 3.86 -8.40
C ALA A 470 14.76 3.23 -8.81
N GLU A 471 14.08 3.77 -9.84
CA GLU A 471 12.88 3.15 -10.43
C GLU A 471 13.18 1.74 -10.93
N GLN A 472 14.26 1.53 -11.69
CA GLN A 472 14.60 0.19 -12.20
C GLN A 472 14.83 -0.78 -11.04
N PHE A 473 15.49 -0.36 -9.96
CA PHE A 473 15.64 -1.18 -8.76
C PHE A 473 14.27 -1.62 -8.21
N THR A 474 13.29 -0.72 -8.08
CA THR A 474 11.94 -1.09 -7.60
C THR A 474 11.26 -2.12 -8.52
N LYS A 475 11.42 -1.99 -9.85
CA LYS A 475 10.91 -2.95 -10.83
C LYS A 475 11.61 -4.31 -10.73
N ARG A 476 12.89 -4.35 -10.36
CA ARG A 476 13.62 -5.61 -10.11
C ARG A 476 13.17 -6.27 -8.82
N PHE A 477 12.90 -5.49 -7.77
CA PHE A 477 12.34 -6.00 -6.52
C PHE A 477 10.99 -6.72 -6.76
N VAL A 478 10.09 -6.11 -7.55
CA VAL A 478 8.80 -6.75 -7.91
C VAL A 478 9.00 -8.06 -8.67
N VAL A 479 9.88 -8.08 -9.67
CA VAL A 479 10.17 -9.31 -10.45
C VAL A 479 10.81 -10.39 -9.57
N ALA A 480 11.76 -10.03 -8.72
CA ALA A 480 12.43 -10.95 -7.82
C ALA A 480 11.43 -11.56 -6.81
N ALA A 481 10.52 -10.75 -6.26
CA ALA A 481 9.45 -11.24 -5.39
C ALA A 481 8.49 -12.21 -6.12
N ALA A 482 8.11 -11.91 -7.36
CA ALA A 482 7.26 -12.79 -8.17
C ALA A 482 7.94 -14.14 -8.44
N LEU A 483 9.23 -14.12 -8.78
CA LEU A 483 10.05 -15.32 -8.94
C LEU A 483 10.15 -16.13 -7.64
N ALA A 484 10.31 -15.48 -6.50
CA ALA A 484 10.42 -16.14 -5.20
C ALA A 484 9.11 -16.82 -4.78
N VAL A 485 7.96 -16.20 -5.06
CA VAL A 485 6.65 -16.84 -4.89
C VAL A 485 6.53 -18.08 -5.78
N ARG A 486 6.93 -17.97 -7.06
CA ARG A 486 6.92 -19.08 -8.00
C ARG A 486 7.83 -20.24 -7.59
N GLU A 487 8.90 -20.02 -6.82
CA GLU A 487 9.69 -21.15 -6.32
C GLU A 487 8.91 -22.06 -5.36
N SER A 488 7.93 -21.49 -4.66
CA SER A 488 7.04 -22.23 -3.76
C SER A 488 5.85 -22.89 -4.48
N ASP A 489 5.59 -22.52 -5.73
CA ASP A 489 4.52 -23.05 -6.57
C ASP A 489 5.02 -23.20 -8.02
N ARG A 490 5.39 -24.42 -8.41
CA ARG A 490 5.91 -24.73 -9.75
C ARG A 490 4.84 -25.24 -10.72
N THR A 491 3.61 -24.76 -10.58
CA THR A 491 2.53 -25.08 -11.52
C THR A 491 2.67 -24.33 -12.84
N GLU A 492 2.01 -24.83 -13.89
CA GLU A 492 1.92 -24.15 -15.19
C GLU A 492 1.35 -22.73 -15.05
N PHE A 493 0.37 -22.55 -14.16
CA PHE A 493 -0.19 -21.24 -13.86
C PHE A 493 0.86 -20.29 -13.28
N ALA A 494 1.65 -20.76 -12.31
CA ALA A 494 2.69 -19.96 -11.67
C ALA A 494 3.73 -19.46 -12.69
N ASP A 495 4.17 -20.36 -13.56
CA ASP A 495 5.08 -20.03 -14.66
C ASP A 495 4.48 -19.00 -15.63
N ALA A 496 3.23 -19.20 -16.04
CA ALA A 496 2.55 -18.33 -17.00
C ALA A 496 2.36 -16.89 -16.47
N TRP A 497 1.84 -16.73 -15.25
CA TRP A 497 1.61 -15.38 -14.72
C TRP A 497 2.93 -14.66 -14.42
N VAL A 498 3.98 -15.36 -13.98
CA VAL A 498 5.28 -14.71 -13.74
C VAL A 498 5.91 -14.26 -15.06
N ARG A 499 5.85 -15.06 -16.13
CA ARG A 499 6.34 -14.63 -17.45
C ARG A 499 5.60 -13.39 -17.97
N ILE A 500 4.27 -13.38 -17.87
CA ILE A 500 3.46 -12.21 -18.24
C ILE A 500 3.81 -11.00 -17.35
N ALA A 501 3.98 -11.19 -16.04
CA ALA A 501 4.35 -10.12 -15.12
C ALA A 501 5.72 -9.52 -15.46
N ILE A 502 6.73 -10.33 -15.78
CA ILE A 502 8.05 -9.86 -16.21
C ILE A 502 7.92 -8.98 -17.46
N ALA A 503 7.19 -9.44 -18.47
CA ALA A 503 6.95 -8.69 -19.71
C ALA A 503 6.19 -7.38 -19.45
N ALA A 504 5.15 -7.42 -18.60
CA ALA A 504 4.33 -6.25 -18.27
C ALA A 504 5.12 -5.19 -17.47
N VAL A 505 5.88 -5.61 -16.46
CA VAL A 505 6.74 -4.72 -15.66
C VAL A 505 7.83 -4.08 -16.52
N ALA A 506 8.40 -4.82 -17.47
CA ALA A 506 9.39 -4.29 -18.41
C ALA A 506 8.79 -3.27 -19.39
N ALA A 507 7.56 -3.52 -19.87
CA ALA A 507 6.86 -2.67 -20.82
C ALA A 507 6.23 -1.41 -20.19
N HIS A 508 5.97 -1.40 -18.88
CA HIS A 508 5.36 -0.27 -18.18
C HIS A 508 6.11 1.06 -18.46
N ARG A 509 5.39 2.01 -19.09
CA ARG A 509 5.87 3.32 -19.60
C ARG A 509 6.88 3.27 -20.77
N ARG A 510 7.09 2.11 -21.37
CA ARG A 510 8.03 1.90 -22.49
C ARG A 510 7.37 1.36 -23.75
N GLY A 511 6.18 0.78 -23.64
CA GLY A 511 5.45 0.23 -24.77
C GLY A 511 4.40 -0.78 -24.34
N ARG A 512 4.06 -1.70 -25.24
CA ARG A 512 3.14 -2.80 -24.96
C ARG A 512 3.90 -4.05 -24.54
N ALA A 513 3.37 -4.77 -23.57
CA ALA A 513 3.90 -6.09 -23.20
C ALA A 513 3.66 -7.07 -24.35
N VAL A 514 4.70 -7.80 -24.74
CA VAL A 514 4.59 -8.94 -25.65
C VAL A 514 4.49 -10.18 -24.78
N VAL A 515 3.39 -10.92 -24.91
CA VAL A 515 3.07 -12.08 -24.07
C VAL A 515 2.73 -13.27 -24.94
N ASP A 516 3.08 -14.47 -24.46
CA ASP A 516 2.77 -15.72 -25.15
C ASP A 516 1.25 -16.02 -25.08
N PRO A 517 0.58 -16.28 -26.21
CA PRO A 517 -0.83 -16.69 -26.20
C PRO A 517 -1.15 -17.90 -25.31
N ALA A 518 -0.23 -18.86 -25.18
CA ALA A 518 -0.41 -20.03 -24.31
C ALA A 518 -0.46 -19.62 -22.83
N ASP A 519 0.44 -18.72 -22.41
CA ASP A 519 0.43 -18.17 -21.04
C ASP A 519 -0.86 -17.38 -20.78
N VAL A 520 -1.34 -16.61 -21.77
CA VAL A 520 -2.62 -15.89 -21.70
C VAL A 520 -3.77 -16.86 -21.47
N ASP A 521 -3.80 -17.98 -22.17
CA ASP A 521 -4.87 -18.98 -22.02
C ASP A 521 -4.87 -19.60 -20.61
N VAL A 522 -3.70 -19.96 -20.08
CA VAL A 522 -3.55 -20.51 -18.72
C VAL A 522 -4.04 -19.51 -17.67
N VAL A 523 -3.63 -18.24 -17.77
CA VAL A 523 -4.04 -17.21 -16.80
C VAL A 523 -5.53 -16.91 -16.89
N VAL A 524 -6.09 -16.79 -18.10
CA VAL A 524 -7.54 -16.53 -18.28
C VAL A 524 -8.38 -17.69 -17.78
N GLN A 525 -7.95 -18.94 -17.96
CA GLN A 525 -8.64 -20.10 -17.37
C GLN A 525 -8.69 -20.05 -15.83
N ARG A 526 -7.64 -19.54 -15.17
CA ARG A 526 -7.67 -19.30 -13.72
C ARG A 526 -8.70 -18.23 -13.36
N ILE A 527 -8.72 -17.11 -14.08
CA ILE A 527 -9.69 -16.03 -13.88
C ILE A 527 -11.11 -16.57 -13.99
N ASP A 528 -11.41 -17.33 -15.06
CA ASP A 528 -12.74 -17.89 -15.29
C ASP A 528 -13.18 -18.84 -14.17
N ARG A 529 -12.29 -19.72 -13.69
CA ARG A 529 -12.58 -20.62 -12.57
C ARG A 529 -12.85 -19.84 -11.28
N HIS A 530 -12.10 -18.77 -11.03
CA HIS A 530 -12.26 -17.96 -9.82
C HIS A 530 -13.53 -17.13 -9.84
N VAL A 531 -13.83 -16.45 -10.94
CA VAL A 531 -15.05 -15.68 -11.10
C VAL A 531 -16.29 -16.58 -11.01
N ALA A 532 -16.27 -17.76 -11.64
CA ALA A 532 -17.39 -18.71 -11.56
C ALA A 532 -17.52 -19.35 -10.16
N GLY A 533 -16.41 -19.56 -9.46
CA GLY A 533 -16.36 -20.17 -8.14
C GLY A 533 -16.45 -19.20 -6.97
N SER A 534 -16.67 -17.90 -7.21
CA SER A 534 -16.67 -16.85 -6.16
C SER A 534 -15.39 -16.86 -5.31
N ARG A 535 -14.22 -16.83 -5.96
CA ARG A 535 -12.91 -16.85 -5.31
C ARG A 535 -12.12 -15.58 -5.61
N SER A 536 -11.29 -15.16 -4.64
CA SER A 536 -10.34 -14.05 -4.81
C SER A 536 -9.41 -14.30 -5.98
N LEU A 537 -9.06 -13.25 -6.71
CA LEU A 537 -8.06 -13.32 -7.78
C LEU A 537 -6.64 -13.06 -7.25
N LEU A 538 -6.47 -12.90 -5.93
CA LEU A 538 -5.18 -12.93 -5.23
C LEU A 538 -4.61 -14.36 -5.16
N LEU A 539 -3.34 -14.49 -4.75
CA LEU A 539 -2.57 -15.74 -4.73
C LEU A 539 -3.25 -16.84 -3.91
N ASP A 540 -3.82 -16.50 -2.75
CA ASP A 540 -4.47 -17.50 -1.87
C ASP A 540 -5.79 -18.04 -2.44
N GLY A 541 -6.42 -17.30 -3.35
CA GLY A 541 -7.67 -17.66 -3.98
C GLY A 541 -8.76 -18.05 -2.98
N HIS A 542 -8.84 -17.41 -1.81
CA HIS A 542 -9.86 -17.76 -0.81
C HIS A 542 -11.29 -17.51 -1.32
N GLU A 543 -12.27 -18.20 -0.73
CA GLU A 543 -13.68 -18.05 -1.08
C GLU A 543 -14.25 -16.76 -0.49
N LEU A 544 -15.11 -16.09 -1.26
CA LEU A 544 -15.72 -14.85 -0.84
C LEU A 544 -17.08 -14.66 -1.51
N PRO A 545 -18.06 -14.02 -0.84
CA PRO A 545 -19.39 -13.84 -1.39
C PRO A 545 -19.32 -12.77 -2.48
N ARG A 546 -19.15 -13.14 -3.75
CA ARG A 546 -19.09 -12.17 -4.85
C ARG A 546 -19.78 -12.72 -6.09
N SER A 547 -20.97 -12.18 -6.38
CA SER A 547 -21.75 -12.61 -7.53
C SER A 547 -21.24 -12.01 -8.85
N ILE A 548 -21.81 -12.46 -9.96
CA ILE A 548 -21.59 -11.87 -11.28
C ILE A 548 -22.64 -10.77 -11.48
N PRO A 549 -22.25 -9.48 -11.60
CA PRO A 549 -23.20 -8.41 -11.89
C PRO A 549 -23.88 -8.63 -13.23
N ALA A 550 -25.20 -8.43 -13.29
CA ALA A 550 -25.96 -8.47 -14.54
C ALA A 550 -25.56 -7.29 -15.45
N LEU A 551 -25.56 -7.52 -16.77
CA LEU A 551 -25.16 -6.53 -17.79
C LEU A 551 -26.11 -5.35 -18.00
#